data_AF-A0A8T6S644-F1
#
_entry.id   AF-A0A8T6S644-F1
#
_cell.length_a   1.000
_cell.length_b   1.000
_cell.length_c   1.000
_cell.angle_alpha   90.00
_cell.angle_beta   90.00
_cell.angle_gamma   90.00
#
_symmetry.space_group_name_H-M   'P 1'
#
loop_
_entity.id
_entity.type
_entity.pdbx_description
1 polymer ?
#
loop_
_entity_poly.entity_id
_entity_poly.type
_entity_poly.pdbx_seq_one_letter_code
_entity_poly.pdbx_strand_id
1 'polypeptide(L)'
;MSEDLDKKLMDKIDRKLLAKSKRGKLSDGFDKNKVVNEVLDRSTVMTLYKMITSHIISYVNGVVSAGKESLVFWAVNESGKDVALKIYLVSTTSFKKRLQYIQGDPRFSKIKGGTKNLVYAWAKKEFRNLSQCYENNLPVPNPIYISNNVLAMEFIGTEGRSASRLVESEVDEEDYKSCVDILKQLYKKAKLIHGDFSEYNIFKTENGLVVFDMGSAVDIRHP
;
A
#
# COMPACT_ATOMS: atom_id res chain seq x y z
N MET A 1 -28.32 12.89 11.20
CA MET A 1 -28.49 11.41 11.12
C MET A 1 -27.16 10.67 10.95
N SER A 2 -26.18 11.19 10.21
CA SER A 2 -24.85 10.54 10.06
C SER A 2 -24.00 10.57 11.33
N GLU A 3 -23.95 11.69 12.06
CA GLU A 3 -23.09 11.82 13.25
C GLU A 3 -23.43 10.84 14.38
N ASP A 4 -24.72 10.54 14.59
CA ASP A 4 -25.16 9.60 15.64
C ASP A 4 -24.86 8.14 15.24
N LEU A 5 -24.86 7.84 13.93
CA LEU A 5 -24.47 6.54 13.39
C LEU A 5 -22.95 6.35 13.46
N ASP A 6 -22.18 7.39 13.13
CA ASP A 6 -20.73 7.42 13.26
C ASP A 6 -20.30 7.22 14.71
N LYS A 7 -20.98 7.89 15.65
CA LYS A 7 -20.74 7.74 17.09
C LYS A 7 -21.05 6.32 17.58
N LYS A 8 -22.20 5.75 17.20
CA LYS A 8 -22.57 4.36 17.54
C LYS A 8 -21.59 3.33 16.95
N LEU A 9 -21.15 3.54 15.71
CA LEU A 9 -20.14 2.70 15.06
C LEU A 9 -18.80 2.81 15.81
N MET A 10 -18.41 4.02 16.19
CA MET A 10 -17.20 4.26 16.97
C MET A 10 -17.24 3.60 18.33
N ASP A 11 -18.35 3.68 19.06
CA ASP A 11 -18.53 3.00 20.35
C ASP A 11 -18.49 1.47 20.22
N LYS A 12 -18.92 0.94 19.07
CA LYS A 12 -18.86 -0.50 18.76
C LYS A 12 -17.43 -0.94 18.41
N ILE A 13 -16.70 -0.12 17.67
CA ILE A 13 -15.27 -0.32 17.35
C ILE A 13 -14.45 -0.26 18.65
N ASP A 14 -14.67 0.75 19.48
CA ASP A 14 -13.95 0.95 20.74
C ASP A 14 -14.14 -0.23 21.68
N ARG A 15 -15.38 -0.73 21.85
CA ARG A 15 -15.64 -1.94 22.64
C ARG A 15 -14.89 -3.17 22.10
N LYS A 16 -14.84 -3.36 20.77
CA LYS A 16 -14.13 -4.49 20.16
C LYS A 16 -12.60 -4.37 20.27
N LEU A 17 -12.04 -3.17 20.15
CA LEU A 17 -10.60 -2.94 20.29
C LEU A 17 -10.15 -3.08 21.75
N LEU A 18 -10.91 -2.52 22.70
CA LEU A 18 -10.62 -2.63 24.14
C LEU A 18 -10.72 -4.07 24.65
N ALA A 19 -11.69 -4.85 24.16
CA ALA A 19 -11.82 -6.27 24.51
C ALA A 19 -10.60 -7.11 24.06
N LYS A 20 -9.92 -6.70 22.98
CA LYS A 20 -8.73 -7.38 22.44
C LYS A 20 -7.45 -7.03 23.19
N SER A 21 -7.29 -5.77 23.61
CA SER A 21 -6.14 -5.32 24.43
C SER A 21 -5.95 -6.10 25.74
N LYS A 22 -7.01 -6.72 26.26
CA LYS A 22 -6.97 -7.52 27.50
C LYS A 22 -6.55 -8.99 27.29
N ARG A 23 -6.45 -9.50 26.06
CA ARG A 23 -5.92 -10.85 25.78
C ARG A 23 -4.41 -10.78 25.55
N GLY A 24 -3.63 -11.40 26.44
CA GLY A 24 -2.16 -11.40 26.45
C GLY A 24 -1.49 -12.03 25.21
N LYS A 25 -0.15 -11.86 25.12
CA LYS A 25 0.70 -12.26 23.99
C LYS A 25 0.72 -13.78 23.74
N LEU A 26 0.45 -14.10 22.47
CA LEU A 26 1.01 -15.14 21.57
C LEU A 26 0.71 -16.64 21.79
N SER A 27 0.25 -17.27 20.71
CA SER A 27 0.91 -18.46 20.13
C SER A 27 0.99 -18.27 18.61
N ASP A 28 2.14 -18.65 18.06
CA ASP A 28 2.46 -18.80 16.63
C ASP A 28 1.43 -19.71 15.91
N GLY A 29 1.19 -19.45 14.63
CA GLY A 29 0.20 -20.08 13.78
C GLY A 29 -0.62 -19.04 13.03
N PHE A 30 -0.17 -18.66 11.83
CA PHE A 30 -0.73 -17.61 10.97
C PHE A 30 -2.24 -17.79 10.69
N ASP A 31 -3.07 -17.20 11.54
CA ASP A 31 -4.50 -17.00 11.28
C ASP A 31 -4.70 -15.61 10.67
N LYS A 32 -4.88 -15.55 9.35
CA LYS A 32 -5.04 -14.30 8.58
C LYS A 32 -6.14 -13.40 9.16
N ASN A 33 -7.22 -13.98 9.72
CA ASN A 33 -8.33 -13.21 10.31
C ASN A 33 -8.00 -12.61 11.68
N LYS A 34 -7.05 -13.21 12.41
CA LYS A 34 -6.54 -12.73 13.69
C LYS A 34 -5.59 -11.54 13.48
N VAL A 35 -4.70 -11.62 12.48
CA VAL A 35 -3.78 -10.52 12.10
C VAL A 35 -4.55 -9.26 11.69
N VAL A 36 -5.59 -9.38 10.85
CA VAL A 36 -6.45 -8.24 10.44
C VAL A 36 -7.05 -7.52 11.66
N ASN A 37 -7.54 -8.32 12.60
CA ASN A 37 -8.26 -7.84 13.76
C ASN A 37 -7.36 -7.27 14.86
N GLU A 38 -6.09 -7.66 14.90
CA GLU A 38 -5.11 -7.20 15.90
C GLU A 38 -4.28 -6.00 15.41
N VAL A 39 -4.18 -5.79 14.09
CA VAL A 39 -3.24 -4.84 13.51
C VAL A 39 -3.88 -3.52 13.03
N LEU A 40 -5.17 -3.50 12.70
CA LEU A 40 -5.85 -2.27 12.27
C LEU A 40 -6.29 -1.41 13.47
N ASP A 41 -5.74 -0.20 13.57
CA ASP A 41 -6.13 0.76 14.59
C ASP A 41 -7.48 1.45 14.25
N ARG A 42 -8.05 2.12 15.26
CA ARG A 42 -9.33 2.86 15.13
C ARG A 42 -9.30 3.87 13.97
N SER A 43 -8.18 4.57 13.81
CA SER A 43 -7.99 5.59 12.77
C SER A 43 -8.08 4.98 11.38
N THR A 44 -7.50 3.80 11.18
CA THR A 44 -7.51 3.07 9.92
C THR A 44 -8.90 2.54 9.60
N VAL A 45 -9.59 1.95 10.59
CA VAL A 45 -10.98 1.47 10.39
C VAL A 45 -11.90 2.63 9.98
N MET A 46 -11.78 3.79 10.61
CA MET A 46 -12.54 4.98 10.23
C MET A 46 -12.16 5.49 8.83
N THR A 47 -10.90 5.34 8.42
CA THR A 47 -10.45 5.68 7.06
C THR A 47 -11.14 4.79 6.03
N LEU A 48 -11.17 3.48 6.26
CA LEU A 48 -11.87 2.52 5.39
C LEU A 48 -13.38 2.80 5.32
N TYR A 49 -14.01 3.09 6.47
CA TYR A 49 -15.42 3.47 6.51
C TYR A 49 -15.72 4.71 5.65
N LYS A 50 -14.87 5.74 5.73
CA LYS A 50 -14.99 6.93 4.87
C LYS A 50 -14.81 6.61 3.40
N MET A 51 -13.88 5.72 3.05
CA MET A 51 -13.69 5.30 1.65
C MET A 51 -14.93 4.55 1.12
N ILE A 52 -15.60 3.75 1.95
CA ILE A 52 -16.85 3.06 1.58
C ILE A 52 -17.99 4.06 1.39
N THR A 53 -18.20 4.93 2.39
CA THR A 53 -19.28 5.93 2.37
C THR A 53 -19.06 7.03 1.33
N SER A 54 -17.83 7.25 0.87
CA SER A 54 -17.49 8.16 -0.22
C SER A 54 -17.41 7.46 -1.58
N HIS A 55 -17.90 6.22 -1.69
CA HIS A 55 -18.02 5.48 -2.94
C HIS A 55 -16.69 5.21 -3.67
N ILE A 56 -15.55 5.28 -2.96
CA ILE A 56 -14.23 4.94 -3.50
C ILE A 56 -14.08 3.41 -3.62
N ILE A 57 -14.62 2.69 -2.64
CA ILE A 57 -14.72 1.23 -2.61
C ILE A 57 -16.13 0.85 -2.14
N SER A 58 -16.64 -0.30 -2.55
CA SER A 58 -17.94 -0.81 -2.08
C SER A 58 -17.78 -1.67 -0.83
N TYR A 59 -16.80 -2.58 -0.83
CA TYR A 59 -16.51 -3.44 0.30
C TYR A 59 -15.05 -3.91 0.29
N VAL A 60 -14.58 -4.33 1.47
CA VAL A 60 -13.25 -4.89 1.67
C VAL A 60 -13.39 -6.38 1.95
N ASN A 61 -12.64 -7.21 1.23
CA ASN A 61 -12.54 -8.65 1.42
C ASN A 61 -11.38 -8.98 2.38
N GLY A 62 -10.63 -10.05 2.10
CA GLY A 62 -9.54 -10.55 2.94
C GLY A 62 -8.18 -9.92 2.65
N VAL A 63 -7.22 -10.27 3.50
CA VAL A 63 -5.80 -9.94 3.30
C VAL A 63 -5.20 -10.83 2.22
N VAL A 64 -4.57 -10.19 1.25
CA VAL A 64 -3.81 -10.83 0.17
C VAL A 64 -2.35 -10.96 0.55
N SER A 65 -1.78 -9.95 1.20
CA SER A 65 -0.38 -9.97 1.62
C SER A 65 -0.18 -9.30 2.97
N ALA A 66 0.71 -9.87 3.79
CA ALA A 66 1.10 -9.31 5.08
C ALA A 66 2.61 -9.08 5.09
N GLY A 67 3.01 -7.81 5.09
CA GLY A 67 4.40 -7.39 5.26
C GLY A 67 4.67 -6.88 6.66
N LYS A 68 5.95 -6.65 6.96
CA LYS A 68 6.36 -6.07 8.26
C LYS A 68 5.81 -4.67 8.50
N GLU A 69 5.51 -3.93 7.43
CA GLU A 69 5.22 -2.48 7.48
C GLU A 69 3.88 -2.11 6.87
N SER A 70 3.27 -3.02 6.12
CA SER A 70 1.97 -2.82 5.51
C SER A 70 1.23 -4.14 5.35
N LEU A 71 -0.09 -4.05 5.35
CA LEU A 71 -0.99 -5.12 4.91
C LEU A 71 -1.58 -4.72 3.55
N VAL A 72 -1.80 -5.69 2.67
CA VAL A 72 -2.53 -5.48 1.42
C VAL A 72 -3.83 -6.26 1.50
N PHE A 73 -4.95 -5.55 1.42
CA PHE A 73 -6.29 -6.13 1.34
C PHE A 73 -6.79 -6.10 -0.09
N TRP A 74 -7.59 -7.09 -0.45
CA TRP A 74 -8.42 -7.04 -1.64
C TRP A 74 -9.74 -6.35 -1.29
N ALA A 75 -10.15 -5.42 -2.14
CA ALA A 75 -11.43 -4.73 -2.08
C ALA A 75 -12.03 -4.68 -3.48
N VAL A 76 -13.29 -4.26 -3.56
CA VAL A 76 -14.01 -4.09 -4.83
C VAL A 76 -14.61 -2.69 -4.85
N ASN A 77 -14.54 -2.00 -5.99
CA ASN A 77 -15.17 -0.69 -6.17
C ASN A 77 -16.60 -0.80 -6.74
N GLU A 78 -17.28 0.33 -6.91
CA GLU A 78 -18.68 0.35 -7.37
C GLU A 78 -18.88 -0.21 -8.78
N SER A 79 -17.85 -0.17 -9.61
CA SER A 79 -17.87 -0.76 -10.95
C SER A 79 -17.59 -2.26 -10.95
N GLY A 80 -17.45 -2.89 -9.78
CA GLY A 80 -17.10 -4.31 -9.64
C GLY A 80 -15.64 -4.62 -9.95
N LYS A 81 -14.75 -3.63 -10.05
CA LYS A 81 -13.33 -3.84 -10.31
C LYS A 81 -12.57 -4.12 -9.01
N ASP A 82 -11.59 -5.01 -9.10
CA ASP A 82 -10.68 -5.36 -8.01
C ASP A 82 -9.74 -4.18 -7.66
N VAL A 83 -9.60 -3.93 -6.35
CA VAL A 83 -8.78 -2.86 -5.78
C VAL A 83 -7.85 -3.45 -4.72
N ALA A 84 -6.57 -3.10 -4.78
CA ALA A 84 -5.61 -3.34 -3.73
C ALA A 84 -5.63 -2.18 -2.72
N LEU A 85 -5.86 -2.48 -1.44
CA LEU A 85 -5.74 -1.52 -0.34
C LEU A 85 -4.46 -1.81 0.45
N LYS A 86 -3.40 -1.04 0.17
CA LYS A 86 -2.15 -1.07 0.94
C LYS A 86 -2.29 -0.18 2.17
N ILE A 87 -2.35 -0.82 3.34
CA ILE A 87 -2.51 -0.19 4.65
C ILE A 87 -1.17 -0.20 5.37
N TYR A 88 -0.59 0.97 5.60
CA TYR A 88 0.68 1.11 6.33
C TYR A 88 0.45 1.06 7.83
N LEU A 89 1.29 0.29 8.52
CA LEU A 89 1.17 0.01 9.95
C LEU A 89 1.82 1.13 10.78
N VAL A 90 1.03 1.82 11.60
CA VAL A 90 1.51 2.93 12.45
C VAL A 90 2.38 2.45 13.62
N SER A 91 2.21 1.19 14.06
CA SER A 91 2.81 0.63 15.27
C SER A 91 4.22 0.05 15.08
N THR A 92 4.77 0.03 13.87
CA THR A 92 6.02 -0.69 13.58
C THR A 92 7.25 0.19 13.84
N THR A 93 8.22 -0.36 14.57
CA THR A 93 9.47 0.32 14.94
C THR A 93 10.44 0.50 13.75
N SER A 94 10.20 -0.18 12.63
CA SER A 94 11.04 -0.15 11.43
C SER A 94 10.98 1.18 10.66
N PHE A 95 9.92 1.97 10.83
CA PHE A 95 9.78 3.28 10.16
C PHE A 95 10.91 4.27 10.52
N LYS A 96 11.52 4.17 11.70
CA LYS A 96 12.65 5.04 12.08
C LYS A 96 13.86 4.86 11.17
N LYS A 97 14.12 3.64 10.67
CA LYS A 97 15.26 3.35 9.77
C LYS A 97 15.04 3.85 8.34
N ARG A 98 13.78 4.10 7.97
CA ARG A 98 13.41 4.51 6.62
C ARG A 98 13.33 6.02 6.43
N LEU A 99 13.55 6.83 7.48
CA LEU A 99 13.63 8.30 7.35
C LEU A 99 14.55 8.73 6.20
N GLN A 100 15.63 7.99 5.95
CA GLN A 100 16.57 8.25 4.86
C GLN A 100 15.95 8.31 3.46
N TYR A 101 14.87 7.56 3.14
CA TYR A 101 14.25 7.63 1.80
C TYR A 101 13.20 8.74 1.67
N ILE A 102 12.94 9.48 2.76
CA ILE A 102 12.16 10.72 2.77
C ILE A 102 13.08 11.94 2.94
N GLN A 103 14.18 11.77 3.65
CA GLN A 103 15.15 12.81 3.93
C GLN A 103 15.79 13.27 2.62
N GLY A 104 15.69 14.57 2.32
CA GLY A 104 16.14 15.13 1.05
C GLY A 104 15.06 15.24 -0.03
N ASP A 105 13.90 14.62 0.13
CA ASP A 105 12.76 14.84 -0.78
C ASP A 105 12.10 16.20 -0.46
N PRO A 106 12.18 17.21 -1.35
CA PRO A 106 11.65 18.55 -1.08
C PRO A 106 10.14 18.55 -0.78
N ARG A 107 9.42 17.54 -1.32
CA ARG A 107 7.98 17.34 -1.17
C ARG A 107 7.57 17.02 0.26
N PHE A 108 8.51 16.58 1.08
CA PHE A 108 8.32 16.08 2.45
C PHE A 108 9.16 16.84 3.50
N SER A 109 9.72 17.98 3.12
CA SER A 109 10.54 18.85 3.98
C SER A 109 9.83 19.41 5.22
N LYS A 110 8.49 19.42 5.24
CA LYS A 110 7.65 19.99 6.33
C LYS A 110 6.75 18.96 7.00
N ILE A 111 7.21 17.72 7.19
CA ILE A 111 6.42 16.72 7.94
C ILE A 111 6.39 17.10 9.42
N LYS A 112 5.17 17.23 9.98
CA LYS A 112 4.99 17.38 11.43
C LYS A 112 5.54 16.13 12.14
N GLY A 113 6.22 16.31 13.27
CA GLY A 113 6.80 15.19 14.02
C GLY A 113 5.80 14.09 14.40
N GLY A 114 6.32 12.90 14.68
CA GLY A 114 5.54 11.74 15.16
C GLY A 114 5.35 10.64 14.12
N THR A 115 5.38 9.38 14.58
CA THR A 115 5.34 8.17 13.74
C THR A 115 4.14 8.14 12.78
N LYS A 116 2.95 8.54 13.26
CA LYS A 116 1.73 8.57 12.46
C LYS A 116 1.84 9.48 11.23
N ASN A 117 2.39 10.68 11.42
CA ASN A 117 2.57 11.64 10.33
C ASN A 117 3.62 11.16 9.32
N LEU A 118 4.67 10.47 9.79
CA LEU A 118 5.67 9.85 8.93
C LEU A 118 5.05 8.75 8.07
N VAL A 119 4.22 7.90 8.65
CA VAL A 119 3.50 6.84 7.92
C VAL A 119 2.57 7.43 6.86
N TYR A 120 1.83 8.50 7.18
CA TYR A 120 0.96 9.17 6.22
C TYR A 120 1.76 9.83 5.09
N ALA A 121 2.91 10.42 5.42
CA ALA A 121 3.82 10.94 4.41
C ALA A 121 4.35 9.82 3.50
N TRP A 122 4.66 8.64 4.06
CA TRP A 122 5.10 7.49 3.28
C TRP A 122 4.03 7.01 2.30
N ALA A 123 2.79 6.83 2.78
CA ALA A 123 1.67 6.44 1.94
C ALA A 123 1.41 7.45 0.82
N LYS A 124 1.52 8.75 1.14
CA LYS A 124 1.43 9.84 0.15
C LYS A 124 2.61 9.84 -0.82
N LYS A 125 3.82 9.49 -0.39
CA LYS A 125 5.00 9.35 -1.26
C LYS A 125 4.79 8.25 -2.30
N GLU A 126 4.36 7.08 -1.86
CA GLU A 126 4.09 5.97 -2.77
C GLU A 126 2.97 6.30 -3.77
N PHE A 127 1.86 6.89 -3.31
CA PHE A 127 0.80 7.38 -4.19
C PHE A 127 1.36 8.31 -5.28
N ARG A 128 2.14 9.33 -4.88
CA ARG A 128 2.71 10.29 -5.83
C ARG A 128 3.69 9.66 -6.81
N ASN A 129 4.52 8.74 -6.35
CA ASN A 129 5.47 8.04 -7.21
C ASN A 129 4.72 7.13 -8.21
N LEU A 130 3.69 6.41 -7.77
CA LEU A 130 2.81 5.65 -8.67
C LEU A 130 2.12 6.56 -9.68
N SER A 131 1.56 7.71 -9.26
CA SER A 131 0.87 8.64 -10.17
C SER A 131 1.83 9.14 -11.24
N GLN A 132 3.04 9.54 -10.84
CA GLN A 132 4.07 10.03 -11.75
C GLN A 132 4.51 8.94 -12.75
N CYS A 133 4.64 7.69 -12.32
CA CYS A 133 4.92 6.56 -13.22
C CYS A 133 3.76 6.29 -14.17
N TYR A 134 2.53 6.24 -13.65
CA TYR A 134 1.32 5.95 -14.43
C TYR A 134 1.05 7.02 -15.50
N GLU A 135 1.16 8.29 -15.15
CA GLU A 135 1.05 9.43 -16.08
C GLU A 135 2.10 9.41 -17.20
N ASN A 136 3.26 8.77 -16.96
CA ASN A 136 4.32 8.58 -17.95
C ASN A 136 4.21 7.25 -18.72
N ASN A 137 3.09 6.53 -18.58
CA ASN A 137 2.81 5.24 -19.21
C ASN A 137 3.82 4.13 -18.83
N LEU A 138 4.32 4.14 -17.59
CA LEU A 138 5.09 3.03 -17.06
C LEU A 138 4.15 1.93 -16.56
N PRO A 139 4.55 0.64 -16.64
CA PRO A 139 3.72 -0.45 -16.17
C PRO A 139 3.81 -0.55 -14.63
N VAL A 140 2.95 0.19 -13.97
CA VAL A 140 2.75 0.19 -12.51
C VAL A 140 1.26 0.08 -12.21
N PRO A 141 0.85 -0.37 -11.00
CA PRO A 141 -0.56 -0.34 -10.62
C PRO A 141 -1.12 1.08 -10.69
N ASN A 142 -2.29 1.25 -11.32
CA ASN A 142 -2.96 2.54 -11.36
C ASN A 142 -3.31 3.02 -9.93
N PRO A 143 -2.79 4.17 -9.46
CA PRO A 143 -3.16 4.70 -8.16
C PRO A 143 -4.56 5.32 -8.20
N ILE A 144 -5.45 4.87 -7.33
CA ILE A 144 -6.86 5.26 -7.33
C ILE A 144 -7.12 6.36 -6.31
N TYR A 145 -6.69 6.14 -5.06
CA TYR A 145 -6.99 7.06 -3.97
C TYR A 145 -6.00 6.89 -2.81
N ILE A 146 -5.77 7.96 -2.05
CA ILE A 146 -4.98 7.92 -0.82
C ILE A 146 -5.70 8.68 0.28
N SER A 147 -5.82 8.04 1.45
CA SER A 147 -6.30 8.70 2.66
C SER A 147 -5.55 8.16 3.87
N ASN A 148 -4.98 9.07 4.67
CA ASN A 148 -4.20 8.72 5.85
C ASN A 148 -3.11 7.69 5.52
N ASN A 149 -3.19 6.48 6.08
CA ASN A 149 -2.28 5.35 5.87
C ASN A 149 -2.85 4.29 4.91
N VAL A 150 -3.90 4.58 4.15
CA VAL A 150 -4.54 3.63 3.23
C VAL A 150 -4.41 4.13 1.79
N LEU A 151 -3.62 3.42 1.01
CA LEU A 151 -3.45 3.60 -0.43
C LEU A 151 -4.33 2.60 -1.18
N ALA A 152 -5.28 3.09 -1.97
CA ALA A 152 -6.04 2.31 -2.94
C ALA A 152 -5.39 2.41 -4.32
N MET A 153 -5.15 1.28 -4.94
CA MET A 153 -4.58 1.16 -6.27
C MET A 153 -5.17 -0.05 -7.00
N GLU A 154 -4.94 -0.14 -8.30
CA GLU A 154 -5.28 -1.30 -9.11
C GLU A 154 -4.78 -2.60 -8.48
N PHE A 155 -5.65 -3.61 -8.47
CA PHE A 155 -5.25 -4.95 -8.07
C PHE A 155 -4.62 -5.68 -9.27
N ILE A 156 -3.34 -6.02 -9.16
CA ILE A 156 -2.65 -6.81 -10.19
C ILE A 156 -2.91 -8.28 -9.94
N GLY A 157 -3.92 -8.81 -10.63
CA GLY A 157 -4.43 -10.16 -10.44
C GLY A 157 -5.93 -10.22 -10.72
N THR A 158 -6.58 -11.30 -10.32
CA THR A 158 -8.00 -11.54 -10.59
C THR A 158 -8.67 -12.20 -9.39
N GLU A 159 -9.85 -11.70 -9.00
CA GLU A 159 -10.71 -12.29 -7.97
C GLU A 159 -9.97 -12.50 -6.63
N GLY A 160 -9.17 -11.50 -6.24
CA GLY A 160 -8.40 -11.53 -5.00
C GLY A 160 -7.15 -12.42 -5.02
N ARG A 161 -6.82 -13.04 -6.15
CA ARG A 161 -5.54 -13.74 -6.36
C ARG A 161 -4.57 -12.82 -7.08
N SER A 162 -3.48 -12.45 -6.41
CA SER A 162 -2.43 -11.63 -7.01
C SER A 162 -1.76 -12.37 -8.17
N ALA A 163 -1.29 -11.63 -9.17
CA ALA A 163 -0.38 -12.17 -10.17
C ALA A 163 0.90 -12.71 -9.51
N SER A 164 1.55 -13.66 -10.19
CA SER A 164 2.83 -14.21 -9.75
C SER A 164 3.91 -13.13 -9.76
N ARG A 165 4.77 -13.13 -8.74
CA ARG A 165 5.97 -12.30 -8.77
C ARG A 165 6.97 -12.88 -9.75
N LEU A 166 7.90 -12.04 -10.21
CA LEU A 166 8.95 -12.48 -11.13
C LEU A 166 9.82 -13.58 -10.49
N VAL A 167 10.08 -13.49 -9.18
CA VAL A 167 10.80 -14.52 -8.40
C VAL A 167 10.08 -15.88 -8.35
N GLU A 168 8.77 -15.89 -8.57
CA GLU A 168 7.90 -17.09 -8.55
C GLU A 168 7.61 -17.61 -9.96
N SER A 169 8.21 -16.99 -10.99
CA SER A 169 7.91 -17.24 -12.40
C SER A 169 9.15 -17.76 -13.14
N GLU A 170 8.92 -18.48 -14.23
CA GLU A 170 9.97 -18.73 -15.22
C GLU A 170 10.35 -17.41 -15.89
N VAL A 171 11.65 -17.13 -15.99
CA VAL A 171 12.19 -15.86 -16.50
C VAL A 171 12.99 -16.11 -17.78
N ASP A 172 12.77 -15.29 -18.79
CA ASP A 172 13.48 -15.36 -20.07
C ASP A 172 14.27 -14.07 -20.41
N GLU A 173 14.89 -14.05 -21.58
CA GLU A 173 15.68 -12.90 -22.04
C GLU A 173 14.82 -11.65 -22.31
N GLU A 174 13.54 -11.83 -22.65
CA GLU A 174 12.61 -10.73 -22.91
C GLU A 174 12.18 -10.05 -21.61
N ASP A 175 11.98 -10.82 -20.54
CA ASP A 175 11.76 -10.25 -19.20
C ASP A 175 12.94 -9.39 -18.75
N TYR A 176 14.17 -9.83 -19.02
CA TYR A 176 15.38 -9.07 -18.71
C TYR A 176 15.41 -7.74 -19.49
N LYS A 177 15.16 -7.79 -20.80
CA LYS A 177 15.08 -6.57 -21.65
C LYS A 177 14.00 -5.63 -21.16
N SER A 178 12.82 -6.15 -20.82
CA SER A 178 11.70 -5.41 -20.26
C SER A 178 12.07 -4.73 -18.93
N CYS A 179 12.75 -5.43 -18.02
CA CYS A 179 13.24 -4.86 -16.77
C CYS A 179 14.19 -3.67 -17.01
N VAL A 180 15.16 -3.84 -17.92
CA VAL A 180 16.12 -2.80 -18.27
C VAL A 180 15.42 -1.59 -18.89
N ASP A 181 14.43 -1.81 -19.73
CA ASP A 181 13.69 -0.72 -20.36
C ASP A 181 12.76 -0.01 -19.38
N ILE A 182 12.15 -0.70 -18.42
CA ILE A 182 11.41 -0.07 -17.32
C ILE A 182 12.35 0.81 -16.48
N LEU A 183 13.55 0.32 -16.14
CA LEU A 183 14.55 1.11 -15.42
C LEU A 183 14.96 2.38 -16.19
N LYS A 184 15.20 2.28 -17.49
CA LYS A 184 15.49 3.44 -18.35
C LYS A 184 14.33 4.44 -18.34
N GLN A 185 13.09 3.95 -18.40
CA GLN A 185 11.89 4.80 -18.41
C GLN A 185 11.63 5.46 -17.06
N LEU A 186 11.88 4.75 -15.95
CA LEU A 186 11.84 5.31 -14.60
C LEU A 186 12.77 6.52 -14.49
N TYR A 187 14.01 6.36 -14.94
CA TYR A 187 15.00 7.44 -14.89
C TYR A 187 14.66 8.59 -15.86
N LYS A 188 14.39 8.28 -17.14
CA LYS A 188 14.26 9.29 -18.19
C LYS A 188 12.92 10.02 -18.16
N LYS A 189 11.82 9.28 -18.01
CA LYS A 189 10.45 9.83 -18.09
C LYS A 189 9.93 10.19 -16.69
N ALA A 190 9.89 9.22 -15.78
CA ALA A 190 9.34 9.44 -14.45
C ALA A 190 10.29 10.23 -13.53
N LYS A 191 11.58 10.42 -13.88
CA LYS A 191 12.58 11.10 -13.03
C LYS A 191 12.70 10.48 -11.63
N LEU A 192 12.56 9.16 -11.55
CA LEU A 192 12.62 8.38 -10.31
C LEU A 192 13.64 7.24 -10.42
N ILE A 193 14.20 6.86 -9.27
CA ILE A 193 14.98 5.64 -9.07
C ILE A 193 14.24 4.79 -8.03
N HIS A 194 13.90 3.53 -8.33
CA HIS A 194 13.05 2.70 -7.48
C HIS A 194 13.62 2.45 -6.07
N GLY A 195 14.95 2.42 -5.91
CA GLY A 195 15.62 2.21 -4.62
C GLY A 195 15.56 0.77 -4.06
N ASP A 196 14.74 -0.10 -4.64
CA ASP A 196 14.59 -1.53 -4.29
C ASP A 196 14.06 -2.35 -5.48
N PHE A 197 14.66 -2.15 -6.67
CA PHE A 197 14.24 -2.85 -7.88
C PHE A 197 14.79 -4.28 -7.87
N SER A 198 13.92 -5.27 -7.65
CA SER A 198 14.25 -6.69 -7.59
C SER A 198 13.08 -7.54 -8.08
N GLU A 199 13.34 -8.83 -8.32
CA GLU A 199 12.36 -9.85 -8.71
C GLU A 199 11.20 -10.02 -7.72
N TYR A 200 11.36 -9.53 -6.49
CA TYR A 200 10.31 -9.51 -5.46
C TYR A 200 9.28 -8.39 -5.66
N ASN A 201 9.66 -7.30 -6.34
CA ASN A 201 8.85 -6.08 -6.53
C ASN A 201 8.35 -5.93 -7.98
N ILE A 202 8.29 -7.03 -8.71
CA ILE A 202 7.81 -7.11 -10.09
C ILE A 202 6.80 -8.24 -10.19
N PHE A 203 5.61 -7.95 -10.71
CA PHE A 203 4.66 -8.96 -11.13
C PHE A 203 4.90 -9.34 -12.59
N LYS A 204 4.84 -10.64 -12.91
CA LYS A 204 4.79 -11.12 -14.29
C LYS A 204 3.35 -11.46 -14.64
N THR A 205 2.78 -10.71 -15.58
CA THR A 205 1.40 -10.89 -16.06
C THR A 205 1.40 -11.35 -17.51
N GLU A 206 0.26 -11.80 -18.02
CA GLU A 206 0.09 -12.12 -19.44
C GLU A 206 0.36 -10.92 -20.36
N ASN A 207 0.20 -9.69 -19.84
CA ASN A 207 0.42 -8.44 -20.56
C ASN A 207 1.83 -7.85 -20.35
N GLY A 208 2.72 -8.60 -19.70
CA GLY A 208 4.09 -8.17 -19.39
C GLY A 208 4.33 -7.86 -17.91
N LEU A 209 5.46 -7.19 -17.65
CA LEU A 209 5.94 -6.91 -16.30
C LEU A 209 5.28 -5.67 -15.70
N VAL A 210 4.87 -5.75 -14.44
CA VAL A 210 4.31 -4.62 -13.68
C VAL A 210 5.12 -4.40 -12.40
N VAL A 211 5.68 -3.20 -12.25
CA VAL A 211 6.51 -2.82 -11.10
C VAL A 211 5.64 -2.22 -10.00
N PHE A 212 5.86 -2.63 -8.76
CA PHE A 212 5.09 -2.14 -7.60
C PHE A 212 6.01 -1.81 -6.42
N ASP A 213 5.43 -1.34 -5.31
CA ASP A 213 6.18 -0.88 -4.12
C ASP A 213 7.07 0.34 -4.36
N MET A 214 6.53 1.35 -5.04
CA MET A 214 7.21 2.61 -5.36
C MET A 214 7.47 3.53 -4.14
N GLY A 215 7.22 3.06 -2.91
CA GLY A 215 7.40 3.84 -1.69
C GLY A 215 8.87 4.15 -1.37
N SER A 216 9.79 3.24 -1.71
CA SER A 216 11.24 3.44 -1.60
C SER A 216 11.82 4.32 -2.71
N ALA A 217 11.08 4.54 -3.81
CA ALA A 217 11.58 5.28 -4.96
C ALA A 217 11.90 6.75 -4.63
N VAL A 218 13.03 7.24 -5.10
CA VAL A 218 13.55 8.59 -4.85
C VAL A 218 13.64 9.40 -6.13
N ASP A 219 13.55 10.72 -5.99
CA ASP A 219 13.81 11.67 -7.08
C ASP A 219 15.29 11.58 -7.50
N ILE A 220 15.58 11.73 -8.80
CA ILE A 220 16.97 11.68 -9.33
C ILE A 220 17.92 12.73 -8.73
N ARG A 221 17.40 13.76 -8.05
CA ARG A 221 18.18 14.79 -7.35
C ARG A 221 18.56 14.40 -5.93
N HIS A 222 18.10 13.24 -5.46
CA HIS A 222 18.49 12.73 -4.15
C HIS A 222 20.03 12.60 -4.09
N PRO A 223 20.69 13.12 -3.03
CA PRO A 223 22.14 13.02 -2.85
C PRO A 223 22.68 11.60 -2.86
#